data_AF-A0A7V2F0L5-F1
#
_entry.id   AF-A0A7V2F0L5-F1
#
_cell.length_a   1.000
_cell.length_b   1.000
_cell.length_c   1.000
_cell.angle_alpha   90.00
_cell.angle_beta   90.00
_cell.angle_gamma   90.00
#
_symmetry.space_group_name_H-M   'P 1'
#
loop_
_entity.id
_entity.type
_entity.pdbx_description
1 polymer ?
#
loop_
_entity_poly.entity_id
_entity_poly.type
_entity_poly.pdbx_seq_one_letter_code
_entity_poly.pdbx_strand_id
1 'polypeptide(L)'
;NDLLAANFIHDGDRLWLIDWDYAGYNSPLFDLGGLASNNEFSADQEHQLLQAYFGSPADADLMRRYAAMKCGSLLREALWSLVSEIHSKIDFDYVAYSDQNLARFRRAYSEFLA
;
A
#
# COMPACT_ATOMS: atom_id res chain seq x y z
N ASN A 1 7.41 -3.66 -1.55
CA ASN A 1 6.34 -3.90 -2.54
C ASN A 1 5.15 -4.68 -1.99
N ASP A 2 5.27 -5.31 -0.81
CA ASP A 2 4.18 -6.08 -0.21
C ASP A 2 4.24 -5.99 1.33
N LEU A 3 4.09 -4.78 1.87
CA LEU A 3 4.16 -4.53 3.32
C LEU A 3 2.81 -4.80 4.01
N LEU A 4 2.31 -6.02 3.88
CA LEU A 4 1.15 -6.51 4.61
C LEU A 4 1.49 -6.71 6.09
N ALA A 5 0.53 -6.48 6.99
CA ALA A 5 0.72 -6.72 8.42
C ALA A 5 1.22 -8.15 8.72
N ALA A 6 0.79 -9.13 7.93
CA ALA A 6 1.22 -10.52 8.01
C ALA A 6 2.72 -10.73 7.75
N ASN A 7 3.38 -9.81 7.04
CA ASN A 7 4.80 -9.87 6.70
C ASN A 7 5.70 -9.23 7.78
N PHE A 8 5.11 -8.71 8.86
CA PHE A 8 5.82 -8.20 10.04
C PHE A 8 5.76 -9.21 11.19
N ILE A 9 6.92 -9.56 11.75
CA ILE A 9 7.02 -10.39 12.95
C ILE A 9 7.70 -9.57 14.05
N HIS A 10 7.04 -9.42 15.20
CA HIS A 10 7.65 -8.83 16.40
C HIS A 10 8.18 -9.94 17.31
N ASP A 11 9.48 -9.97 17.59
CA ASP A 11 10.10 -11.00 18.45
C ASP A 11 10.12 -10.64 19.94
N GLY A 12 9.63 -9.45 20.29
CA GLY A 12 9.69 -8.88 21.65
C GLY A 12 10.63 -7.69 21.75
N ASP A 13 11.67 -7.64 20.90
CA ASP A 13 12.71 -6.60 20.91
C ASP A 13 12.73 -5.78 19.61
N ARG A 14 12.44 -6.42 18.46
CA ARG A 14 12.46 -5.78 17.14
C ARG A 14 11.41 -6.35 16.19
N LEU A 15 11.21 -5.61 15.10
CA LEU A 15 10.42 -6.05 13.96
C LEU A 15 11.32 -6.72 12.92
N TRP A 16 10.80 -7.82 12.36
CA TRP A 16 11.34 -8.53 11.22
C TRP A 16 10.40 -8.42 10.04
N LEU A 17 11.00 -8.27 8.85
CA LEU A 17 10.30 -8.34 7.58
C LEU A 17 10.65 -9.65 6.88
N ILE A 18 9.62 -10.37 6.46
CA ILE A 18 9.72 -11.63 5.72
C ILE A 18 8.99 -11.52 4.37
N ASP A 19 9.00 -12.61 3.61
CA ASP A 19 8.32 -12.73 2.31
C ASP A 19 8.75 -11.67 1.27
N TRP A 20 9.94 -11.90 0.72
CA TRP A 20 10.60 -10.98 -0.22
C TRP A 20 10.33 -11.31 -1.69
N ASP A 21 9.32 -12.10 -2.01
CA ASP A 21 9.07 -12.60 -3.37
C ASP A 21 8.71 -11.47 -4.34
N TYR A 22 8.12 -10.38 -3.85
CA TYR A 22 7.83 -9.16 -4.61
C TYR A 22 8.93 -8.08 -4.49
N ALA A 23 10.07 -8.36 -3.86
CA ALA A 23 11.11 -7.37 -3.66
C ALA A 23 11.72 -6.87 -4.98
N GLY A 24 12.05 -5.58 -5.01
CA GLY A 24 12.68 -4.95 -6.17
C GLY A 24 12.90 -3.46 -5.94
N TYR A 25 13.79 -2.85 -6.72
CA TYR A 25 14.00 -1.41 -6.68
C TYR A 25 12.71 -0.67 -7.05
N ASN A 26 12.25 0.17 -6.14
CA ASN A 26 11.05 0.98 -6.32
C ASN A 26 11.16 2.27 -5.49
N SER A 27 10.22 3.19 -5.69
CA SER A 27 10.04 4.34 -4.80
C SER A 27 9.64 3.87 -3.40
N PRO A 28 10.28 4.38 -2.32
CA PRO A 28 9.84 4.05 -0.95
C PRO A 28 8.41 4.53 -0.68
N LEU A 29 7.95 5.56 -1.38
CA LEU A 29 6.58 6.06 -1.26
C LEU A 29 5.54 5.05 -1.78
N PHE A 30 5.91 4.14 -2.69
CA PHE A 30 5.03 3.05 -3.11
C PHE A 30 4.81 2.08 -1.95
N ASP A 31 5.89 1.71 -1.26
CA ASP A 31 5.83 0.82 -0.10
C ASP A 31 5.08 1.43 1.08
N LEU A 32 5.32 2.71 1.37
CA LEU A 32 4.59 3.44 2.40
C LEU A 32 3.10 3.62 2.04
N GLY A 33 2.79 3.88 0.77
CA GLY A 33 1.41 3.96 0.28
C GLY A 33 0.69 2.62 0.37
N GLY A 34 1.37 1.53 0.02
CA GLY A 34 0.88 0.16 0.18
C GLY A 34 0.61 -0.19 1.65
N LEU A 35 1.58 0.06 2.53
CA LEU A 35 1.43 -0.13 3.97
C LEU A 35 0.20 0.61 4.52
N ALA A 36 0.07 1.90 4.23
CA ALA A 36 -1.02 2.72 4.72
C ALA A 36 -2.38 2.24 4.19
N SER A 37 -2.48 1.99 2.89
CA SER A 37 -3.75 1.59 2.25
C SER A 37 -4.20 0.18 2.63
N ASN A 38 -3.28 -0.76 2.83
CA ASN A 38 -3.58 -2.12 3.27
C ASN A 38 -4.09 -2.17 4.72
N ASN A 39 -3.70 -1.19 5.54
CA ASN A 39 -4.09 -1.09 6.95
C ASN A 39 -5.11 0.02 7.23
N GLU A 40 -5.66 0.65 6.18
CA GLU A 40 -6.69 1.69 6.27
C GLU A 40 -6.31 2.86 7.19
N PHE A 41 -5.06 3.32 7.08
CA PHE A 41 -4.57 4.45 7.86
C PHE A 41 -5.40 5.72 7.60
N SER A 42 -5.67 6.48 8.67
CA SER A 42 -6.23 7.83 8.57
C SER A 42 -5.21 8.82 8.01
N ALA A 43 -5.66 9.98 7.55
CA ALA A 43 -4.76 11.03 7.07
C ALA A 43 -3.68 11.42 8.12
N ASP A 44 -4.06 11.50 9.39
CA ASP A 44 -3.12 11.79 10.49
C ASP A 44 -2.08 10.66 10.65
N GLN A 45 -2.51 9.40 10.52
CA GLN A 45 -1.59 8.26 10.55
C GLN A 45 -0.66 8.22 9.33
N GLU A 46 -1.13 8.64 8.16
CA GLU A 46 -0.29 8.77 6.96
C GLU A 46 0.77 9.87 7.15
N HIS A 47 0.41 11.01 7.74
CA HIS A 47 1.38 12.06 8.11
C HIS A 47 2.41 11.56 9.13
N GLN A 48 1.96 10.84 10.17
CA GLN A 48 2.84 10.23 11.16
C GLN A 48 3.79 9.21 10.55
N LEU A 49 3.30 8.37 9.63
CA LEU A 49 4.09 7.39 8.90
C LEU A 49 5.22 8.07 8.10
N LEU A 50 4.88 9.09 7.32
CA LEU A 50 5.87 9.82 6.53
C LEU A 50 6.88 10.55 7.42
N GLN A 51 6.42 11.17 8.50
CA GLN A 51 7.31 11.82 9.46
C GLN A 51 8.26 10.82 10.12
N ALA A 52 7.78 9.64 10.52
CA ALA A 52 8.60 8.59 11.11
C ALA A 52 9.66 8.09 10.12
N TYR A 53 9.31 7.95 8.84
CA TYR A 53 10.23 7.47 7.81
C TYR A 53 11.29 8.52 7.41
N PHE A 54 10.89 9.78 7.20
CA PHE A 54 11.78 10.84 6.71
C PHE A 54 12.46 11.65 7.83
N GLY A 55 12.03 11.51 9.08
CA GLY A 55 12.59 12.22 10.24
C GLY A 55 12.14 13.68 10.37
N SER A 56 11.25 14.14 9.50
CA SER A 56 10.68 15.50 9.52
C SER A 56 9.23 15.48 9.04
N PRO A 57 8.38 16.45 9.46
CA PRO A 57 7.02 16.56 8.94
C PRO A 57 6.99 16.61 7.41
N ALA A 58 6.05 15.88 6.79
CA ALA A 58 5.90 15.88 5.35
C ALA A 58 5.36 17.23 4.86
N ASP A 59 6.09 17.85 3.93
CA ASP A 59 5.63 19.05 3.24
C ASP A 59 4.61 18.72 2.14
N ALA A 60 4.06 19.76 1.51
CA ALA A 60 3.06 19.60 0.47
C ALA A 60 3.58 18.84 -0.77
N ASP A 61 4.87 19.00 -1.12
CA ASP A 61 5.47 18.28 -2.25
C ASP A 61 5.56 16.77 -1.96
N LEU A 62 6.09 16.42 -0.79
CA LEU A 62 6.20 15.03 -0.35
C LEU A 62 4.83 14.37 -0.23
N MET A 63 3.85 15.06 0.35
CA MET A 63 2.47 14.57 0.44
C MET A 63 1.87 14.31 -0.93
N ARG A 64 2.10 15.20 -1.90
CA ARG A 64 1.58 15.02 -3.27
C ARG A 64 2.24 13.85 -3.99
N ARG A 65 3.56 13.68 -3.84
CA ARG A 65 4.28 12.52 -4.39
C ARG A 65 3.86 11.21 -3.74
N TYR A 66 3.63 11.22 -2.42
CA TYR A 66 3.11 10.09 -1.67
C TYR A 66 1.72 9.69 -2.16
N ALA A 67 0.80 10.65 -2.29
CA ALA A 67 -0.56 10.40 -2.78
C ALA A 67 -0.56 9.76 -4.19
N ALA A 68 0.30 10.23 -5.09
CA ALA A 68 0.49 9.62 -6.40
C ALA A 68 0.95 8.15 -6.32
N MET A 69 1.90 7.86 -5.42
CA MET A 69 2.43 6.49 -5.24
C MET A 69 1.45 5.58 -4.51
N LYS A 70 0.62 6.09 -3.58
CA LYS A 70 -0.50 5.37 -2.98
C LYS A 70 -1.52 4.95 -4.04
N CYS A 71 -1.84 5.83 -4.99
CA CYS A 71 -2.65 5.46 -6.15
C CYS A 71 -1.99 4.34 -6.97
N GLY A 72 -0.69 4.44 -7.22
CA GLY A 72 0.08 3.41 -7.93
C GLY A 72 0.04 2.04 -7.23
N SER A 73 0.21 2.02 -5.91
CA SER A 73 0.15 0.79 -5.11
C SER A 73 -1.24 0.15 -5.16
N LEU A 74 -2.29 0.93 -4.95
CA LEU A 74 -3.68 0.45 -5.03
C LEU A 74 -4.04 -0.08 -6.43
N LEU A 75 -3.56 0.60 -7.48
CA LEU A 75 -3.77 0.14 -8.85
C LEU A 75 -3.05 -1.18 -9.12
N ARG A 76 -1.79 -1.30 -8.69
CA ARG A 76 -1.02 -2.55 -8.80
C ARG A 76 -1.78 -3.69 -8.12
N GLU A 77 -2.32 -3.45 -6.93
CA GLU A 77 -3.03 -4.48 -6.17
C GLU A 77 -4.35 -4.90 -6.83
N ALA A 78 -5.13 -3.92 -7.30
CA ALA A 78 -6.33 -4.18 -8.07
C ALA A 78 -6.03 -5.03 -9.33
N LEU A 79 -4.97 -4.68 -10.07
CA LEU A 79 -4.56 -5.44 -11.26
C LEU A 79 -4.06 -6.85 -10.91
N TRP A 80 -3.32 -7.00 -9.82
CA TRP A 80 -2.91 -8.32 -9.32
C TRP A 80 -4.11 -9.21 -9.01
N SER A 81 -5.14 -8.66 -8.36
CA SER A 81 -6.37 -9.40 -8.04
C SER A 81 -7.14 -9.80 -9.29
N LEU A 82 -7.33 -8.87 -10.24
CA LEU A 82 -8.03 -9.15 -11.51
C LEU A 82 -7.34 -10.26 -12.33
N VAL A 83 -6.00 -10.28 -12.34
CA VAL A 83 -5.23 -11.36 -12.99
C VAL A 83 -5.40 -12.67 -12.21
N SER A 84 -5.43 -12.60 -10.88
CA SER A 84 -5.59 -13.77 -10.01
C SER A 84 -6.97 -14.42 -10.14
N GLU A 85 -8.04 -13.66 -10.40
CA GLU A 85 -9.37 -14.21 -10.71
C GLU A 85 -9.34 -15.24 -11.85
N ILE A 86 -8.49 -15.00 -12.85
CA ILE A 86 -8.42 -15.81 -14.07
C ILE A 86 -7.44 -16.98 -13.90
N HIS A 87 -6.37 -16.78 -13.13
CA HIS A 87 -5.21 -17.68 -13.15
C HIS A 87 -4.92 -18.38 -11.82
N SER A 88 -5.37 -17.84 -10.68
CA SER A 88 -5.11 -18.44 -9.38
C SER A 88 -5.92 -19.71 -9.18
N LYS A 89 -5.35 -20.65 -8.42
CA LYS A 89 -6.02 -21.89 -7.98
C LYS A 89 -6.35 -21.88 -6.49
N ILE A 90 -6.08 -20.77 -5.82
CA ILE A 90 -6.35 -20.58 -4.39
C ILE A 90 -7.85 -20.36 -4.21
N ASP A 91 -8.45 -21.02 -3.24
CA ASP A 91 -9.84 -20.79 -2.84
C ASP A 91 -9.95 -19.46 -2.06
N PHE A 92 -10.20 -18.39 -2.80
CA PHE A 92 -10.30 -17.02 -2.31
C PHE A 92 -11.27 -16.23 -3.20
N ASP A 93 -12.05 -15.33 -2.61
CA ASP A 93 -12.99 -14.49 -3.35
C ASP A 93 -12.27 -13.30 -4.01
N TYR A 94 -11.57 -13.60 -5.10
CA TYR A 94 -10.82 -12.60 -5.86
C TYR A 94 -11.74 -11.52 -6.48
N VAL A 95 -13.00 -11.84 -6.80
CA VAL A 95 -13.94 -10.88 -7.38
C VAL A 95 -14.25 -9.78 -6.35
N ALA A 96 -14.64 -10.19 -5.13
CA ALA A 96 -14.89 -9.23 -4.05
C ALA A 96 -13.63 -8.42 -3.71
N TYR A 97 -12.46 -9.07 -3.70
CA TYR A 97 -11.19 -8.41 -3.41
C TYR A 97 -10.78 -7.40 -4.51
N SER A 98 -11.00 -7.72 -5.78
CA SER A 98 -10.79 -6.82 -6.90
C SER A 98 -11.70 -5.61 -6.82
N ASP A 99 -12.99 -5.81 -6.58
CA ASP A 99 -13.96 -4.73 -6.44
C ASP A 99 -13.57 -3.77 -5.30
N GLN A 100 -13.15 -4.32 -4.15
CA GLN A 100 -12.69 -3.55 -3.01
C GLN A 100 -11.45 -2.70 -3.36
N ASN A 101 -10.43 -3.31 -3.97
CA ASN A 101 -9.19 -2.61 -4.32
C ASN A 101 -9.40 -1.58 -5.43
N LEU A 102 -10.24 -1.86 -6.43
CA LEU A 102 -10.64 -0.89 -7.45
C LEU A 102 -11.39 0.30 -6.84
N ALA A 103 -12.29 0.07 -5.89
CA ALA A 103 -13.01 1.14 -5.21
C ALA A 103 -12.05 2.03 -4.38
N ARG A 104 -11.08 1.42 -3.68
CA ARG A 104 -10.03 2.14 -2.95
C ARG A 104 -9.14 2.95 -3.89
N PHE A 105 -8.69 2.35 -5.00
CA PHE A 105 -7.93 3.05 -6.04
C PHE A 105 -8.69 4.26 -6.58
N ARG A 106 -9.95 4.07 -7.01
CA ARG A 106 -10.77 5.15 -7.57
C ARG A 106 -10.92 6.32 -6.59
N ARG A 107 -11.17 6.03 -5.31
CA ARG A 107 -11.26 7.05 -4.27
C ARG A 107 -9.97 7.84 -4.12
N ALA A 108 -8.84 7.14 -3.92
CA ALA A 108 -7.53 7.78 -3.77
C ALA A 108 -7.15 8.59 -5.02
N TYR A 109 -7.47 8.09 -6.21
CA TYR A 109 -7.21 8.79 -7.47
C TYR A 109 -8.08 10.05 -7.63
N SER A 110 -9.36 9.98 -7.27
CA SER A 110 -10.22 11.17 -7.23
C SER A 110 -9.72 12.22 -6.24
N GLU A 111 -9.30 11.81 -5.05
CA GLU A 111 -8.71 12.71 -4.04
C GLU A 111 -7.39 13.34 -4.53
N PHE A 112 -6.56 12.59 -5.26
CA PHE A 112 -5.30 13.10 -5.82
C PHE A 112 -5.49 14.14 -6.93
N LEU A 113 -6.60 14.06 -7.67
CA LEU A 113 -6.92 14.98 -8.76
C LEU A 113 -7.61 16.27 -8.30
N ALA A 114 -8.16 16.29 -7.09
CA ALA A 114 -8.83 17.45 -6.49
C ALA A 114 -7.83 18.53 -6.07
#